data_AF-A0A925CDN7-F1
#
_entry.id   AF-A0A925CDN7-F1
#
_cell.length_a   1.000
_cell.length_b   1.000
_cell.length_c   1.000
_cell.angle_alpha   90.00
_cell.angle_beta   90.00
_cell.angle_gamma   90.00
#
_symmetry.space_group_name_H-M   'P 1'
#
loop_
_entity.id
_entity.type
_entity.pdbx_description
1 polymer ?
#
loop_
_entity_poly.entity_id
_entity_poly.type
_entity_poly.pdbx_seq_one_letter_code
_entity_poly.pdbx_strand_id
1 'polypeptide(L)'
;MERSRREILTYGLGGVAATLSMPALAAVCGKSRGRTVPLAYFQWQLLVRGGVRPLPGTVGSPRGALVLTGDGGNSLVICGEKQSLIVDTKNAPFGSVLARDALALGASGHGSHKMVVVNTHHHADHTGGNPAFTAGCLVIAHQNAVDRVKSQIERYKSGTESGMADLLKRKETDPKVSLALSVLERDGADLSKVTAEQFVPNNPISGDATSLDAGGETIVLLHYGPGHTDNDLVVHVRSDNILHAGDLLFHKTHPFLDRAGGGDSAKWITALGKVIGLCDKDTIVVPGHGEVTDIEGLKGQVRYFERAREAIKAAIDQGVSRDEVAKTELEEFKAYDKPQLRPMTFGAIYDELTGMPVEKLAAPGK
;
A
#
# COMPACT_ATOMS: atom_id res chain seq x y z
N MET A 1 15.38 -29.80 -12.10
CA MET A 1 15.79 -28.99 -10.94
C MET A 1 16.52 -27.76 -11.48
N GLU A 2 15.75 -26.80 -11.99
CA GLU A 2 16.27 -25.64 -12.70
C GLU A 2 16.53 -24.52 -11.70
N ARG A 3 17.78 -24.07 -11.59
CA ARG A 3 18.17 -22.96 -10.73
C ARG A 3 17.56 -21.69 -11.31
N SER A 4 16.52 -21.15 -10.67
CA SER A 4 16.01 -19.79 -10.93
C SER A 4 17.20 -18.82 -10.90
N ARG A 5 17.49 -18.20 -12.05
CA ARG A 5 18.47 -17.12 -12.17
C ARG A 5 17.92 -15.93 -11.40
N ARG A 6 18.50 -15.62 -10.24
CA ARG A 6 18.31 -14.32 -9.58
C ARG A 6 18.97 -13.27 -10.48
N GLU A 7 18.18 -12.57 -11.28
CA GLU A 7 18.63 -11.32 -11.89
C GLU A 7 18.76 -10.29 -10.76
N ILE A 8 20.00 -10.07 -10.31
CA ILE A 8 20.31 -8.91 -9.48
C ILE A 8 20.37 -7.73 -10.45
N LEU A 9 19.23 -7.11 -10.72
CA LEU A 9 19.20 -5.75 -11.25
C LEU A 9 19.79 -4.84 -10.17
N THR A 10 21.13 -4.69 -10.20
CA THR A 10 21.80 -3.68 -9.39
C THR A 10 21.46 -2.35 -10.04
N TYR A 11 20.34 -1.74 -9.61
CA TYR A 11 20.13 -0.32 -9.85
C TYR A 11 21.17 0.43 -9.02
N GLY A 12 22.40 0.48 -9.51
CA GLY A 12 23.31 1.58 -9.19
C GLY A 12 22.65 2.81 -9.77
N LEU A 13 21.80 3.50 -8.98
CA LEU A 13 21.01 4.65 -9.41
C LEU A 13 21.91 5.87 -9.63
N GLY A 14 22.73 5.78 -10.67
CA GLY A 14 23.39 6.88 -11.33
C GLY A 14 22.35 7.79 -11.97
N GLY A 15 21.79 8.68 -11.16
CA GLY A 15 21.30 9.99 -11.58
C GLY A 15 19.96 10.06 -12.32
N VAL A 16 18.88 10.23 -11.54
CA VAL A 16 18.14 11.50 -11.59
C VAL A 16 18.07 11.99 -10.15
N ALA A 17 18.71 13.12 -9.86
CA ALA A 17 18.51 13.81 -8.58
C ALA A 17 17.25 14.66 -8.76
N ALA A 18 16.08 14.13 -8.37
CA ALA A 18 14.94 15.00 -8.20
C ALA A 18 15.09 15.78 -6.91
N THR A 19 15.61 16.99 -7.06
CA THR A 19 15.41 18.05 -6.09
C THR A 19 13.96 18.51 -6.19
N LEU A 20 13.10 18.09 -5.27
CA LEU A 20 11.90 18.85 -4.98
C LEU A 20 12.36 20.22 -4.48
N SER A 21 12.24 21.26 -5.32
CA SER A 21 12.55 22.62 -4.91
C SER A 21 11.46 23.08 -3.93
N MET A 22 11.88 23.56 -2.77
CA MET A 22 10.99 24.11 -1.75
C MET A 22 11.04 25.63 -1.77
N PRO A 23 10.04 26.34 -2.33
CA PRO A 23 9.77 27.69 -1.88
C PRO A 23 9.12 27.59 -0.49
N ALA A 24 9.92 27.87 0.54
CA ALA A 24 9.54 28.24 1.91
C ALA A 24 8.78 27.21 2.78
N LEU A 25 9.51 26.26 3.37
CA LEU A 25 9.07 25.45 4.52
C LEU A 25 9.12 26.21 5.87
N ALA A 26 9.45 27.50 5.87
CA ALA A 26 9.71 28.26 7.10
C ALA A 26 8.45 28.74 7.86
N ALA A 27 7.24 28.55 7.31
CA ALA A 27 6.04 29.22 7.82
C ALA A 27 5.14 28.39 8.76
N VAL A 28 5.41 27.11 9.01
CA VAL A 28 4.59 26.26 9.92
C VAL A 28 5.45 25.58 10.98
N CYS A 29 6.36 26.33 11.59
CA CYS A 29 7.01 25.95 12.84
C CYS A 29 6.54 26.93 13.91
N GLY A 30 5.69 26.45 14.85
CA GLY A 30 5.43 27.17 16.08
C GLY A 30 6.75 27.43 16.78
N LYS A 31 7.10 28.71 16.98
CA LYS A 31 8.36 29.11 17.61
C LYS A 31 8.43 28.58 19.04
N SER A 32 9.20 27.53 19.27
CA SER A 32 9.82 27.27 20.57
C SER A 32 11.22 26.69 20.35
N ARG A 33 12.16 27.11 21.21
CA ARG A 33 13.56 26.66 21.16
C ARG A 33 13.61 25.19 21.59
N GLY A 34 13.84 24.32 20.61
CA GLY A 34 13.86 22.86 20.75
C GLY A 34 13.08 22.27 19.59
N ARG A 35 13.74 21.57 18.67
CA ARG A 35 13.17 21.10 17.38
C ARG A 35 11.79 20.46 17.60
N THR A 36 10.73 21.18 17.27
CA THR A 36 9.36 20.70 17.22
C THR A 36 9.15 20.00 15.88
N VAL A 37 8.62 18.77 15.91
CA VAL A 37 8.17 18.10 14.69
C VAL A 37 6.97 18.89 14.17
N PRO A 38 6.92 19.28 12.89
CA PRO A 38 5.71 19.88 12.34
C PRO A 38 4.55 18.89 12.52
N LEU A 39 3.35 19.42 12.81
CA LEU A 39 2.13 18.63 12.88
C LEU A 39 2.09 17.67 11.66
N ALA A 40 1.99 16.37 11.88
CA ALA A 40 1.84 15.39 10.80
C ALA A 40 0.34 15.12 10.60
N TYR A 41 -0.09 15.04 9.35
CA TYR A 41 -1.49 14.69 9.06
C TYR A 41 -1.74 13.23 9.44
N PHE A 42 -0.88 12.35 8.94
CA PHE A 42 -0.97 10.93 9.23
C PHE A 42 -0.50 10.60 10.64
N GLN A 43 -1.05 9.51 11.18
CA GLN A 43 -0.49 8.88 12.37
C GLN A 43 0.70 8.03 11.97
N TRP A 44 1.88 8.45 12.41
CA TRP A 44 3.12 7.75 12.17
C TRP A 44 3.43 6.82 13.33
N GLN A 45 3.71 5.58 12.98
CA GLN A 45 4.09 4.52 13.90
C GLN A 45 5.51 4.07 13.56
N LEU A 46 6.41 4.17 14.52
CA LEU A 46 7.79 3.70 14.37
C LEU A 46 7.82 2.18 14.53
N LEU A 47 8.36 1.50 13.53
CA LEU A 47 8.61 0.06 13.58
C LEU A 47 9.96 -0.15 14.25
N VAL A 48 9.96 -0.91 15.35
CA VAL A 48 11.16 -1.27 16.10
C VAL A 48 11.19 -2.77 16.32
N ARG A 49 12.37 -3.34 16.50
CA ARG A 49 12.48 -4.77 16.84
C ARG A 49 11.59 -5.08 18.06
N GLY A 50 10.66 -6.02 17.90
CA GLY A 50 9.68 -6.38 18.93
C GLY A 50 8.34 -5.63 18.88
N GLY A 51 8.08 -4.84 17.83
CA GLY A 51 6.73 -4.35 17.52
C GLY A 51 6.65 -2.88 17.10
N VAL A 52 5.51 -2.25 17.39
CA VAL A 52 5.21 -0.88 16.94
C VAL A 52 5.21 0.08 18.13
N ARG A 53 5.76 1.28 17.93
CA ARG A 53 5.70 2.37 18.90
C ARG A 53 5.11 3.63 18.28
N PRO A 54 4.30 4.41 19.01
CA PRO A 54 3.94 5.75 18.57
C PRO A 54 5.21 6.58 18.34
N LEU A 55 5.27 7.37 17.26
CA LEU A 55 6.37 8.30 17.08
C LEU A 55 6.36 9.35 18.21
N PRO A 56 7.45 9.53 18.99
CA PRO A 56 7.51 10.58 20.00
C PRO A 56 7.25 11.96 19.40
N GLY A 57 6.63 12.88 20.14
CA GLY A 57 6.38 14.27 19.67
C GLY A 57 7.65 15.09 19.42
N THR A 58 8.83 14.56 19.77
CA THR A 58 10.15 15.12 19.48
C THR A 58 11.07 14.01 19.00
N VAL A 59 11.34 13.97 17.69
CA VAL A 59 12.36 13.08 17.12
C VAL A 59 13.15 13.91 16.13
N GLY A 60 14.46 14.05 16.35
CA GLY A 60 15.35 14.37 15.23
C GLY A 60 15.27 13.23 14.22
N SER A 61 15.46 13.48 12.92
CA SER A 61 15.30 12.51 11.82
C SER A 61 15.53 11.05 12.26
N PRO A 62 14.46 10.26 12.46
CA PRO A 62 14.63 8.87 12.89
C PRO A 62 15.29 8.11 11.74
N ARG A 63 16.46 7.51 12.00
CA ARG A 63 16.87 6.35 11.18
C ARG A 63 15.90 5.22 11.52
N GLY A 64 15.26 4.63 10.51
CA GLY A 64 14.38 3.49 10.70
C GLY A 64 13.15 3.50 9.80
N ALA A 65 12.25 2.56 10.11
CA ALA A 65 11.06 2.28 9.34
C ALA A 65 9.82 2.84 10.04
N LEU A 66 8.95 3.51 9.29
CA LEU A 66 7.68 4.01 9.80
C LEU A 66 6.52 3.53 8.95
N VAL A 67 5.43 3.15 9.60
CA VAL A 67 4.17 2.86 8.95
C VAL A 67 3.19 4.00 9.15
N LEU A 68 2.39 4.25 8.11
CA LEU A 68 1.25 5.13 8.16
C LEU A 68 0.00 4.30 7.94
N THR A 69 -0.94 4.38 8.87
CA THR A 69 -2.29 3.83 8.72
C THR A 69 -3.27 4.97 8.41
N GLY A 70 -4.50 4.66 7.97
CA GLY A 70 -5.55 5.67 7.77
C GLY A 70 -6.09 5.73 6.34
N ASP A 71 -6.10 6.92 5.72
CA ASP A 71 -6.77 7.19 4.44
C ASP A 71 -6.16 6.39 3.26
N GLY A 72 -6.60 5.14 3.10
CA GLY A 72 -6.17 4.16 2.08
C GLY A 72 -5.41 2.98 2.65
N GLY A 73 -4.74 2.22 1.79
CA GLY A 73 -3.79 1.19 2.20
C GLY A 73 -2.71 1.75 3.12
N ASN A 74 -2.15 0.91 3.98
CA ASN A 74 -1.00 1.26 4.79
C ASN A 74 0.18 1.58 3.88
N SER A 75 0.95 2.60 4.28
CA SER A 75 2.19 2.96 3.60
C SER A 75 3.35 2.73 4.54
N LEU A 76 4.51 2.35 3.99
CA LEU A 76 5.76 2.20 4.73
C LEU A 76 6.79 3.19 4.20
N VAL A 77 7.51 3.85 5.10
CA VAL A 77 8.65 4.70 4.77
C VAL A 77 9.88 4.18 5.47
N ILE A 78 10.94 3.91 4.69
CA ILE A 78 12.27 3.60 5.21
C ILE A 78 13.12 4.86 5.06
N CYS A 79 13.55 5.40 6.19
CA CYS A 79 14.36 6.61 6.25
C CYS A 79 15.86 6.28 6.17
N GLY A 80 16.47 6.46 5.00
CA GLY A 80 17.92 6.49 4.83
C GLY A 80 18.47 7.91 4.84
N GLU A 81 19.80 8.08 4.94
CA GLU A 81 20.41 9.42 5.08
C GLU A 81 20.35 10.29 3.83
N LYS A 82 20.40 9.66 2.66
CA LYS A 82 20.42 10.32 1.34
C LYS A 82 19.21 9.96 0.48
N GLN A 83 18.49 8.93 0.88
CA GLN A 83 17.42 8.34 0.12
C GLN A 83 16.40 7.69 1.06
N SER A 84 15.11 7.86 0.76
CA SER A 84 14.03 7.14 1.40
C SER A 84 13.33 6.22 0.41
N LEU A 85 12.92 5.05 0.90
CA LEU A 85 11.92 4.22 0.23
C LEU A 85 10.54 4.60 0.76
N ILE A 86 9.56 4.69 -0.13
CA ILE A 86 8.13 4.79 0.19
C ILE A 86 7.46 3.58 -0.47
N VAL A 87 6.70 2.81 0.31
CA VAL A 87 5.85 1.73 -0.19
C VAL A 87 4.40 2.19 -0.10
N ASP A 88 3.72 2.21 -1.23
CA ASP A 88 2.36 2.69 -1.45
C ASP A 88 2.13 4.17 -1.10
N THR A 89 1.31 4.85 -1.91
CA THR A 89 1.21 6.33 -1.89
C THR A 89 -0.11 6.86 -1.37
N LYS A 90 -0.91 6.03 -0.69
CA LYS A 90 -2.25 6.36 -0.18
C LYS A 90 -3.27 6.64 -1.30
N ASN A 91 -4.49 6.92 -0.88
CA ASN A 91 -5.54 7.48 -1.74
C ASN A 91 -5.16 8.86 -2.28
N ALA A 92 -5.72 9.22 -3.43
CA ALA A 92 -5.83 10.63 -3.79
C ALA A 92 -6.77 11.32 -2.78
N PRO A 93 -6.48 12.54 -2.29
CA PRO A 93 -5.46 13.48 -2.76
C PRO A 93 -4.11 13.40 -2.00
N PHE A 94 -3.89 12.39 -1.17
CA PHE A 94 -2.92 12.49 -0.08
C PHE A 94 -1.45 12.33 -0.45
N GLY A 95 -1.11 12.14 -1.72
CA GLY A 95 0.29 11.98 -2.17
C GLY A 95 1.21 13.13 -1.75
N SER A 96 0.77 14.37 -1.94
CA SER A 96 1.53 15.57 -1.54
C SER A 96 1.71 15.67 -0.01
N VAL A 97 0.69 15.26 0.74
CA VAL A 97 0.74 15.24 2.20
C VAL A 97 1.74 14.17 2.67
N LEU A 98 1.69 12.98 2.08
CA LEU A 98 2.65 11.90 2.33
C LEU A 98 4.08 12.32 1.98
N ALA A 99 4.31 12.88 0.80
CA ALA A 99 5.63 13.33 0.36
C ALA A 99 6.22 14.37 1.32
N ARG A 100 5.41 15.33 1.76
CA ARG A 100 5.79 16.36 2.74
C ARG A 100 6.13 15.76 4.10
N ASP A 101 5.29 14.88 4.62
CA ASP A 101 5.52 14.22 5.91
C ASP A 101 6.78 13.33 5.85
N ALA A 102 6.92 12.51 4.80
CA ALA A 102 8.06 11.63 4.60
C ALA A 102 9.37 12.42 4.47
N LEU A 103 9.35 13.56 3.77
CA LEU A 103 10.53 14.44 3.68
C LEU A 103 10.86 15.10 5.03
N ALA A 104 9.85 15.56 5.77
CA ALA A 104 10.07 16.17 7.09
C ALA A 104 10.68 15.19 8.10
N LEU A 105 10.37 13.89 7.97
CA LEU A 105 10.89 12.83 8.84
C LEU A 105 12.23 12.25 8.33
N GLY A 106 12.33 12.00 7.04
CA GLY A 106 13.46 11.30 6.40
C GLY A 106 14.60 12.21 5.94
N ALA A 107 14.33 13.45 5.51
CA ALA A 107 15.40 14.34 5.06
C ALA A 107 15.91 15.16 6.24
N SER A 108 17.19 14.96 6.58
CA SER A 108 17.94 15.77 7.53
C SER A 108 18.25 17.19 7.01
N GLY A 109 17.32 17.83 6.29
CA GLY A 109 17.41 19.25 5.91
C GLY A 109 18.42 19.62 4.82
N HIS A 110 18.84 18.69 3.96
CA HIS A 110 19.78 18.97 2.87
C HIS A 110 19.12 18.77 1.49
N GLY A 111 19.24 19.75 0.60
CA GLY A 111 18.60 19.82 -0.72
C GLY A 111 19.11 18.81 -1.77
N SER A 112 19.23 17.53 -1.42
CA SER A 112 19.60 16.45 -2.34
C SER A 112 19.01 15.07 -1.97
N HIS A 113 18.08 15.02 -1.01
CA HIS A 113 17.44 13.77 -0.57
C HIS A 113 16.56 13.17 -1.67
N LYS A 114 16.79 11.90 -2.00
CA LYS A 114 16.02 11.18 -3.03
C LYS A 114 14.86 10.41 -2.41
N MET A 115 13.75 10.30 -3.12
CA MET A 115 12.68 9.37 -2.79
C MET A 115 12.52 8.35 -3.90
N VAL A 116 12.35 7.08 -3.51
CA VAL A 116 11.98 5.98 -4.39
C VAL A 116 10.66 5.43 -3.89
N VAL A 117 9.70 5.28 -4.79
CA VAL A 117 8.38 4.74 -4.49
C VAL A 117 8.29 3.33 -5.04
N VAL A 118 7.68 2.44 -4.29
CA VAL A 118 7.23 1.13 -4.75
C VAL A 118 5.73 1.05 -4.54
N ASN A 119 4.96 0.80 -5.59
CA ASN A 119 3.56 0.40 -5.45
C ASN A 119 3.48 -1.12 -5.38
N THR A 120 2.83 -1.64 -4.34
CA THR A 120 2.65 -3.07 -4.14
C THR A 120 1.74 -3.66 -5.20
N HIS A 121 0.73 -2.92 -5.64
CA HIS A 121 -0.18 -3.31 -6.71
C HIS A 121 -0.92 -2.07 -7.23
N HIS A 122 -1.83 -2.28 -8.19
CA HIS A 122 -2.44 -1.20 -8.96
C HIS A 122 -3.61 -0.46 -8.30
N HIS A 123 -4.15 -0.88 -7.14
CA HIS A 123 -5.37 -0.26 -6.63
C HIS A 123 -5.18 1.21 -6.22
N ALA A 124 -6.29 1.96 -6.31
CA ALA A 124 -6.27 3.40 -6.23
C ALA A 124 -5.87 3.94 -4.86
N ASP A 125 -6.08 3.18 -3.80
CA ASP A 125 -5.70 3.54 -2.44
C ASP A 125 -4.23 3.21 -2.08
N HIS A 126 -3.53 2.54 -3.00
CA HIS A 126 -2.08 2.30 -2.95
C HIS A 126 -1.29 3.15 -3.95
N THR A 127 -1.97 3.69 -4.96
CA THR A 127 -1.36 4.43 -6.09
C THR A 127 -1.89 5.85 -6.26
N GLY A 128 -2.91 6.25 -5.51
CA GLY A 128 -3.61 7.53 -5.67
C GLY A 128 -2.75 8.74 -5.32
N GLY A 129 -1.69 8.58 -4.54
CA GLY A 129 -0.72 9.64 -4.30
C GLY A 129 0.43 9.71 -5.31
N ASN A 130 0.48 8.83 -6.32
CA ASN A 130 1.57 8.78 -7.30
C ASN A 130 1.87 10.12 -8.01
N PRO A 131 0.90 10.99 -8.33
CA PRO A 131 1.18 12.29 -8.96
C PRO A 131 2.16 13.18 -8.20
N ALA A 132 2.27 13.02 -6.87
CA ALA A 132 3.25 13.76 -6.06
C ALA A 132 4.70 13.28 -6.26
N PHE A 133 4.89 12.13 -6.90
CA PHE A 133 6.18 11.45 -7.03
C PHE A 133 6.61 11.24 -8.48
N THR A 134 5.70 10.90 -9.39
CA THR A 134 6.01 10.49 -10.78
C THR A 134 6.78 11.53 -11.60
N ALA A 135 6.68 12.82 -11.26
CA ALA A 135 7.39 13.90 -11.94
C ALA A 135 8.92 13.94 -11.64
N GLY A 136 9.39 13.27 -10.59
CA GLY A 136 10.82 13.32 -10.23
C GLY A 136 11.37 12.08 -9.51
N CYS A 137 10.51 11.25 -8.95
CA CYS A 137 10.93 10.03 -8.25
C CYS A 137 10.84 8.83 -9.18
N LEU A 138 11.63 7.81 -8.87
CA LEU A 138 11.40 6.47 -9.42
C LEU A 138 10.16 5.90 -8.73
N VAL A 139 9.17 5.50 -9.52
CA VAL A 139 7.94 4.86 -9.06
C VAL A 139 7.92 3.47 -9.68
N ILE A 140 8.28 2.51 -8.86
CA ILE A 140 8.47 1.11 -9.22
C ILE A 140 7.19 0.33 -8.94
N ALA A 141 6.77 -0.50 -9.88
CA ALA A 141 5.67 -1.43 -9.68
C ALA A 141 5.86 -2.64 -10.61
N HIS A 142 5.10 -3.71 -10.38
CA HIS A 142 5.06 -4.81 -11.34
C HIS A 142 4.53 -4.31 -12.70
N GLN A 143 5.06 -4.82 -13.80
CA GLN A 143 4.75 -4.33 -15.15
C GLN A 143 3.25 -4.38 -15.48
N ASN A 144 2.53 -5.39 -14.98
CA ASN A 144 1.08 -5.51 -15.16
C ASN A 144 0.27 -4.40 -14.46
N ALA A 145 0.86 -3.68 -13.50
CA ALA A 145 0.19 -2.56 -12.83
C ALA A 145 0.07 -1.32 -13.72
N VAL A 146 0.94 -1.15 -14.73
CA VAL A 146 1.05 0.06 -15.55
C VAL A 146 -0.28 0.38 -16.26
N ASP A 147 -0.78 -0.55 -17.07
CA ASP A 147 -2.02 -0.34 -17.82
C ASP A 147 -3.25 -0.33 -16.92
N ARG A 148 -3.21 -1.10 -15.83
CA ARG A 148 -4.31 -1.15 -14.86
C ARG A 148 -4.44 0.16 -14.08
N VAL A 149 -3.34 0.76 -13.64
CA VAL A 149 -3.33 2.13 -13.09
C VAL A 149 -3.88 3.11 -14.13
N LYS A 150 -3.41 3.02 -15.37
CA LYS A 150 -3.88 3.91 -16.44
C LYS A 150 -5.40 3.84 -16.65
N SER A 151 -6.01 2.67 -16.49
CA SER A 151 -7.45 2.46 -16.65
C SER A 151 -8.32 2.99 -15.50
N GLN A 152 -7.73 3.50 -14.41
CA GLN A 152 -8.45 3.85 -13.18
C GLN A 152 -8.71 5.35 -12.99
N ILE A 153 -8.62 6.16 -14.04
CA ILE A 153 -8.76 7.62 -13.94
C ILE A 153 -10.05 8.07 -13.24
N GLU A 154 -11.19 7.42 -13.52
CA GLU A 154 -12.46 7.76 -12.87
C GLU A 154 -12.46 7.39 -11.38
N ARG A 155 -11.77 6.32 -10.98
CA ARG A 155 -11.58 5.99 -9.56
C ARG A 155 -10.71 7.03 -8.86
N TYR A 156 -9.65 7.52 -9.50
CA TYR A 156 -8.80 8.57 -8.93
C TYR A 156 -9.55 9.90 -8.76
N LYS A 157 -10.39 10.27 -9.73
CA LYS A 157 -11.26 11.45 -9.64
C LYS A 157 -12.28 11.29 -8.51
N SER A 158 -13.01 10.18 -8.46
CA SER A 158 -14.00 9.92 -7.40
C SER A 158 -13.35 9.85 -6.01
N GLY A 159 -12.22 9.16 -5.88
CA GLY A 159 -11.46 9.07 -4.63
C GLY A 159 -10.97 10.44 -4.15
N THR A 160 -10.50 11.27 -5.08
CA THR A 160 -10.17 12.68 -4.80
C THR A 160 -11.36 13.44 -4.25
N GLU A 161 -12.49 13.42 -4.95
CA GLU A 161 -13.70 14.18 -4.58
C GLU A 161 -14.17 13.76 -3.19
N SER A 162 -14.24 12.45 -2.93
CA SER A 162 -14.62 11.91 -1.63
C SER A 162 -13.62 12.31 -0.54
N GLY A 163 -12.31 12.16 -0.80
CA GLY A 163 -11.27 12.51 0.15
C GLY A 163 -11.27 14.00 0.51
N MET A 164 -11.47 14.87 -0.48
CA MET A 164 -11.60 16.32 -0.26
C MET A 164 -12.87 16.67 0.53
N ALA A 165 -14.00 16.05 0.20
CA ALA A 165 -15.25 16.26 0.94
C ALA A 165 -15.10 15.85 2.41
N ASP A 166 -14.44 14.73 2.69
CA ASP A 166 -14.21 14.24 4.06
C ASP A 166 -13.19 15.06 4.84
N LEU A 167 -12.19 15.64 4.18
CA LEU A 167 -11.33 16.65 4.79
C LEU A 167 -12.14 17.89 5.17
N LEU A 168 -12.92 18.45 4.24
CA LEU A 168 -13.70 19.67 4.50
C LEU A 168 -14.68 19.50 5.67
N LYS A 169 -15.33 18.33 5.80
CA LYS A 169 -16.21 18.02 6.95
C LYS A 169 -15.48 18.01 8.30
N ARG A 170 -14.20 17.63 8.31
CA ARG A 170 -13.38 17.50 9.53
C ARG A 170 -12.55 18.74 9.85
N LYS A 171 -12.54 19.74 8.96
CA LYS A 171 -11.66 20.93 9.07
C LYS A 171 -11.76 21.65 10.42
N GLU A 172 -12.98 21.79 10.94
CA GLU A 172 -13.26 22.50 12.19
C GLU A 172 -12.99 21.65 13.45
N THR A 173 -12.91 20.32 13.32
CA THR A 173 -12.81 19.39 14.45
C THR A 173 -11.43 18.73 14.58
N ASP A 174 -10.63 18.72 13.51
CA ASP A 174 -9.28 18.17 13.52
C ASP A 174 -8.26 19.20 13.02
N PRO A 175 -7.40 19.75 13.91
CA PRO A 175 -6.40 20.74 13.50
C PRO A 175 -5.39 20.21 12.47
N LYS A 176 -5.22 18.88 12.34
CA LYS A 176 -4.36 18.27 11.32
C LYS A 176 -4.92 18.41 9.92
N VAL A 177 -6.25 18.47 9.78
CA VAL A 177 -6.93 18.62 8.50
C VAL A 177 -6.62 19.98 7.87
N SER A 178 -6.56 21.04 8.68
CA SER A 178 -6.18 22.37 8.18
C SER A 178 -4.78 22.36 7.55
N LEU A 179 -3.86 21.57 8.11
CA LEU A 179 -2.54 21.39 7.51
C LEU A 179 -2.60 20.61 6.20
N ALA A 180 -3.32 19.49 6.14
CA ALA A 180 -3.49 18.74 4.90
C ALA A 180 -4.07 19.62 3.79
N LEU A 181 -5.15 20.35 4.08
CA LEU A 181 -5.76 21.29 3.14
C LEU A 181 -4.75 22.34 2.65
N SER A 182 -3.95 22.92 3.56
CA SER A 182 -2.93 23.91 3.17
C SER A 182 -1.85 23.36 2.24
N VAL A 183 -1.48 22.09 2.40
CA VAL A 183 -0.50 21.40 1.53
C VAL A 183 -1.12 21.19 0.15
N LEU A 184 -2.37 20.72 0.10
CA LEU A 184 -3.09 20.47 -1.15
C LEU A 184 -3.36 21.75 -1.94
N GLU A 185 -3.75 22.83 -1.26
CA GLU A 185 -3.95 24.15 -1.85
C GLU A 185 -2.64 24.71 -2.45
N ARG A 186 -1.53 24.62 -1.70
CA ARG A 186 -0.22 25.10 -2.14
C ARG A 186 0.29 24.37 -3.37
N ASP A 187 0.15 23.06 -3.39
CA ASP A 187 0.67 22.23 -4.48
C ASP A 187 -0.19 22.35 -5.75
N GLY A 188 -1.23 23.20 -5.72
CA GLY A 188 -2.06 23.50 -6.88
C GLY A 188 -2.73 22.25 -7.42
N ALA A 189 -3.06 21.31 -6.53
CA ALA A 189 -3.67 20.04 -6.86
C ALA A 189 -5.10 20.28 -7.36
N ASP A 190 -5.22 20.76 -8.59
CA ASP A 190 -6.48 20.77 -9.33
C ASP A 190 -6.71 19.36 -9.86
N LEU A 191 -7.15 18.52 -8.93
CA LEU A 191 -7.35 17.09 -9.15
C LEU A 191 -8.55 16.80 -10.07
N SER A 192 -9.28 17.83 -10.50
CA SER A 192 -10.24 17.75 -11.62
C SER A 192 -9.56 17.71 -12.99
N LYS A 193 -8.28 18.10 -13.06
CA LYS A 193 -7.46 18.16 -14.29
C LYS A 193 -6.37 17.09 -14.35
N VAL A 194 -6.34 16.16 -13.40
CA VAL A 194 -5.33 15.09 -13.44
C VAL A 194 -5.59 14.13 -14.59
N THR A 195 -4.50 13.64 -15.18
CA THR A 195 -4.54 12.61 -16.21
C THR A 195 -4.09 11.28 -15.65
N ALA A 196 -4.51 10.18 -16.28
CA ALA A 196 -4.10 8.84 -15.88
C ALA A 196 -2.57 8.69 -15.83
N GLU A 197 -1.87 9.31 -16.78
CA GLU A 197 -0.42 9.24 -16.93
C GLU A 197 0.32 9.74 -15.69
N GLN A 198 -0.26 10.68 -14.93
CA GLN A 198 0.36 11.19 -13.70
C GLN A 198 0.38 10.16 -12.57
N PHE A 199 -0.49 9.15 -12.62
CA PHE A 199 -0.55 8.08 -11.63
C PHE A 199 0.30 6.87 -12.02
N VAL A 200 0.62 6.71 -13.31
CA VAL A 200 1.29 5.52 -13.83
C VAL A 200 2.72 5.39 -13.26
N PRO A 201 3.10 4.22 -12.72
CA PRO A 201 4.49 3.93 -12.34
C PRO A 201 5.44 4.10 -13.54
N ASN A 202 6.53 4.85 -13.35
CA ASN A 202 7.48 5.19 -14.42
C ASN A 202 8.68 4.22 -14.52
N ASN A 203 8.78 3.25 -13.61
CA ASN A 203 9.83 2.23 -13.58
C ASN A 203 9.25 0.83 -13.36
N PRO A 204 8.53 0.26 -14.34
CA PRO A 204 7.98 -1.08 -14.19
C PRO A 204 9.09 -2.13 -14.11
N ILE A 205 8.85 -3.16 -13.30
CA ILE A 205 9.71 -4.34 -13.16
C ILE A 205 8.96 -5.61 -13.58
N SER A 206 9.69 -6.63 -13.98
CA SER A 206 9.15 -7.94 -14.36
C SER A 206 9.90 -9.06 -13.65
N GLY A 207 9.29 -10.25 -13.58
CA GLY A 207 9.87 -11.42 -12.94
C GLY A 207 9.60 -11.51 -11.43
N ASP A 208 10.10 -12.58 -10.82
CA ASP A 208 9.71 -12.96 -9.46
C ASP A 208 10.42 -12.17 -8.36
N ALA A 209 11.59 -11.58 -8.64
CA ALA A 209 12.39 -10.90 -7.64
C ALA A 209 13.24 -9.77 -8.23
N THR A 210 13.22 -8.61 -7.58
CA THR A 210 14.12 -7.48 -7.86
C THR A 210 14.73 -6.99 -6.55
N SER A 211 16.02 -6.67 -6.53
CA SER A 211 16.68 -6.09 -5.34
C SER A 211 17.01 -4.62 -5.59
N LEU A 212 16.77 -3.78 -4.59
CA LEU A 212 17.04 -2.35 -4.61
C LEU A 212 17.95 -1.98 -3.43
N ASP A 213 18.81 -0.99 -3.64
CA ASP A 213 19.51 -0.30 -2.56
C ASP A 213 18.79 1.03 -2.30
N ALA A 214 18.33 1.23 -1.07
CA ALA A 214 17.82 2.53 -0.62
C ALA A 214 18.66 3.03 0.56
N GLY A 215 19.70 3.79 0.25
CA GLY A 215 20.52 4.45 1.26
C GLY A 215 21.31 3.49 2.15
N GLY A 216 21.74 2.33 1.63
CA GLY A 216 22.48 1.30 2.37
C GLY A 216 21.61 0.11 2.80
N GLU A 217 20.28 0.23 2.64
CA GLU A 217 19.33 -0.84 2.95
C GLU A 217 19.03 -1.68 1.71
N THR A 218 19.26 -2.99 1.80
CA THR A 218 18.87 -3.93 0.74
C THR A 218 17.39 -4.28 0.86
N ILE A 219 16.61 -3.78 -0.08
CA ILE A 219 15.18 -4.05 -0.22
C ILE A 219 14.99 -5.09 -1.32
N VAL A 220 14.16 -6.09 -1.08
CA VAL A 220 13.83 -7.10 -2.08
C VAL A 220 12.34 -7.02 -2.39
N LEU A 221 12.02 -6.77 -3.66
CA LEU A 221 10.67 -6.81 -4.21
C LEU A 221 10.41 -8.20 -4.75
N LEU A 222 9.29 -8.80 -4.36
CA LEU A 222 8.98 -10.20 -4.65
C LEU A 222 7.57 -10.33 -5.23
N HIS A 223 7.46 -10.92 -6.40
CA HIS A 223 6.19 -11.31 -7.00
C HIS A 223 6.03 -12.83 -6.87
N TYR A 224 5.04 -13.30 -6.10
CA TYR A 224 4.84 -14.73 -5.84
C TYR A 224 3.73 -15.39 -6.65
N GLY A 225 3.24 -14.68 -7.66
CA GLY A 225 2.09 -15.04 -8.47
C GLY A 225 0.84 -14.28 -8.03
N PRO A 226 -0.29 -14.51 -8.72
CA PRO A 226 -1.51 -13.75 -8.49
C PRO A 226 -2.17 -14.15 -7.18
N GLY A 227 -2.39 -13.19 -6.29
CA GLY A 227 -3.18 -13.39 -5.07
C GLY A 227 -4.37 -12.46 -5.07
N HIS A 228 -4.15 -11.26 -4.55
CA HIS A 228 -5.11 -10.17 -4.57
C HIS A 228 -5.33 -9.66 -5.99
N THR A 229 -4.25 -9.51 -6.76
CA THR A 229 -4.21 -9.14 -8.17
C THR A 229 -3.12 -9.93 -8.92
N ASP A 230 -2.97 -9.73 -10.22
CA ASP A 230 -1.85 -10.29 -11.00
C ASP A 230 -0.56 -9.45 -10.96
N ASN A 231 -0.50 -8.43 -10.10
CA ASN A 231 0.63 -7.51 -9.97
C ASN A 231 1.07 -7.30 -8.53
N ASP A 232 0.71 -8.21 -7.63
CA ASP A 232 1.07 -8.12 -6.21
C ASP A 232 2.58 -8.22 -6.00
N LEU A 233 3.16 -7.22 -5.34
CA LEU A 233 4.53 -7.19 -4.87
C LEU A 233 4.58 -7.18 -3.36
N VAL A 234 5.45 -8.02 -2.81
CA VAL A 234 5.88 -8.00 -1.42
C VAL A 234 7.19 -7.25 -1.33
N VAL A 235 7.30 -6.32 -0.38
CA VAL A 235 8.52 -5.55 -0.12
C VAL A 235 9.19 -6.07 1.14
N HIS A 236 10.38 -6.64 1.04
CA HIS A 236 11.14 -7.17 2.17
C HIS A 236 12.38 -6.31 2.43
N VAL A 237 12.38 -5.61 3.57
CA VAL A 237 13.51 -4.85 4.11
C VAL A 237 14.28 -5.75 5.06
N ARG A 238 15.35 -6.38 4.56
CA ARG A 238 16.00 -7.52 5.24
C ARG A 238 16.73 -7.15 6.53
N SER A 239 17.38 -6.01 6.52
CA SER A 239 18.16 -5.48 7.65
C SER A 239 17.31 -5.25 8.90
N ASP A 240 16.12 -4.68 8.71
CA ASP A 240 15.17 -4.37 9.78
C ASP A 240 14.20 -5.52 10.06
N ASN A 241 14.25 -6.60 9.27
CA ASN A 241 13.32 -7.73 9.32
C ASN A 241 11.84 -7.28 9.21
N ILE A 242 11.58 -6.41 8.24
CA ILE A 242 10.26 -5.84 7.96
C ILE A 242 9.78 -6.31 6.59
N LEU A 243 8.53 -6.74 6.52
CA LEU A 243 7.87 -7.15 5.29
C LEU A 243 6.57 -6.36 5.10
N HIS A 244 6.43 -5.67 3.98
CA HIS A 244 5.17 -5.09 3.54
C HIS A 244 4.50 -6.03 2.55
N ALA A 245 3.34 -6.55 2.91
CA ALA A 245 2.61 -7.53 2.10
C ALA A 245 1.70 -6.88 1.05
N GLY A 246 1.46 -5.57 1.16
CA GLY A 246 0.38 -4.92 0.41
C GLY A 246 -0.94 -5.65 0.68
N ASP A 247 -1.82 -5.66 -0.32
CA ASP A 247 -3.12 -6.29 -0.19
C ASP A 247 -3.09 -7.82 -0.30
N LEU A 248 -1.92 -8.46 -0.30
CA LEU A 248 -1.86 -9.89 0.05
C LEU A 248 -2.26 -10.14 1.51
N LEU A 249 -2.28 -9.11 2.37
CA LEU A 249 -2.71 -9.23 3.76
C LEU A 249 -3.69 -8.11 4.16
N PHE A 250 -4.90 -8.54 4.54
CA PHE A 250 -5.92 -7.74 5.22
C PHE A 250 -6.01 -8.23 6.67
N HIS A 251 -5.23 -7.64 7.58
CA HIS A 251 -5.14 -8.14 8.95
C HIS A 251 -6.44 -7.86 9.73
N LYS A 252 -7.15 -8.93 10.12
CA LYS A 252 -8.46 -8.88 10.80
C LYS A 252 -9.49 -8.03 10.06
N THR A 253 -9.36 -7.94 8.75
CA THR A 253 -10.25 -7.21 7.84
C THR A 253 -10.71 -8.19 6.77
N HIS A 254 -11.97 -8.14 6.36
CA HIS A 254 -12.42 -8.95 5.23
C HIS A 254 -11.64 -8.53 3.96
N PRO A 255 -10.92 -9.45 3.30
CA PRO A 255 -10.13 -9.11 2.14
C PRO A 255 -11.03 -8.82 0.95
N PHE A 256 -10.50 -8.09 -0.03
CA PHE A 256 -11.09 -7.96 -1.36
C PHE A 256 -10.35 -8.88 -2.33
N LEU A 257 -11.07 -9.69 -3.12
CA LEU A 257 -10.50 -10.55 -4.16
C LEU A 257 -10.79 -9.97 -5.54
N ASP A 258 -9.79 -9.31 -6.15
CA ASP A 258 -9.95 -8.66 -7.45
C ASP A 258 -9.73 -9.63 -8.61
N ARG A 259 -10.77 -10.42 -8.91
CA ARG A 259 -10.79 -11.35 -10.06
C ARG A 259 -10.54 -10.63 -11.40
N ALA A 260 -11.05 -9.41 -11.58
CA ALA A 260 -10.81 -8.61 -12.77
C ALA A 260 -9.35 -8.10 -12.85
N GLY A 261 -8.77 -7.87 -11.68
CA GLY A 261 -7.35 -7.66 -11.41
C GLY A 261 -6.45 -8.88 -11.68
N GLY A 262 -7.03 -10.05 -11.97
CA GLY A 262 -6.31 -11.32 -12.13
C GLY A 262 -6.07 -12.07 -10.81
N GLY A 263 -6.70 -11.64 -9.71
CA GLY A 263 -6.65 -12.30 -8.41
C GLY A 263 -7.25 -13.71 -8.41
N ASP A 264 -6.75 -14.56 -7.52
CA ASP A 264 -7.09 -15.97 -7.44
C ASP A 264 -6.87 -16.46 -6.01
N SER A 265 -7.94 -16.92 -5.36
CA SER A 265 -7.89 -17.25 -3.93
C SER A 265 -7.05 -18.50 -3.61
N ALA A 266 -6.95 -19.47 -4.53
CA ALA A 266 -6.08 -20.63 -4.35
C ALA A 266 -4.59 -20.26 -4.49
N LYS A 267 -4.27 -19.45 -5.49
CA LYS A 267 -2.91 -18.95 -5.71
C LYS A 267 -2.51 -17.94 -4.65
N TRP A 268 -3.45 -17.18 -4.08
CA TRP A 268 -3.22 -16.32 -2.94
C TRP A 268 -2.73 -17.12 -1.71
N ILE A 269 -3.38 -18.24 -1.37
CA ILE A 269 -2.91 -19.15 -0.32
C ILE A 269 -1.45 -19.59 -0.60
N THR A 270 -1.16 -19.96 -1.86
CA THR A 270 0.18 -20.38 -2.27
C THR A 270 1.21 -19.25 -2.14
N ALA A 271 0.85 -18.03 -2.55
CA ALA A 271 1.71 -16.85 -2.44
C ALA A 271 2.00 -16.54 -0.96
N LEU A 272 0.99 -16.53 -0.10
CA LEU A 272 1.16 -16.33 1.34
C LEU A 272 2.04 -17.40 1.99
N GLY A 273 1.93 -18.66 1.56
CA GLY A 273 2.84 -19.72 2.01
C GLY A 273 4.31 -19.40 1.72
N LYS A 274 4.62 -18.82 0.55
CA LYS A 274 5.97 -18.36 0.22
C LYS A 274 6.39 -17.14 1.05
N VAL A 275 5.48 -16.20 1.29
CA VAL A 275 5.72 -15.02 2.14
C VAL A 275 6.04 -15.45 3.58
N ILE A 276 5.25 -16.36 4.15
CA ILE A 276 5.48 -16.94 5.48
C ILE A 276 6.88 -17.57 5.57
N GLY A 277 7.34 -18.22 4.50
CA GLY A 277 8.68 -18.81 4.42
C GLY A 277 9.83 -17.79 4.44
N LEU A 278 9.56 -16.49 4.27
CA LEU A 278 10.55 -15.42 4.45
C LEU A 278 10.64 -14.94 5.90
N CYS A 279 9.60 -15.20 6.69
CA CYS A 279 9.46 -14.66 8.04
C CYS A 279 10.13 -15.57 9.07
N ASP A 280 10.70 -14.94 10.09
CA ASP A 280 11.01 -15.59 11.37
C ASP A 280 10.10 -15.03 12.47
N LYS A 281 10.36 -15.44 13.72
CA LYS A 281 9.57 -15.04 14.88
C LYS A 281 9.65 -13.54 15.23
N ASP A 282 10.64 -12.83 14.70
CA ASP A 282 10.88 -11.42 14.96
C ASP A 282 10.45 -10.54 13.77
N THR A 283 9.95 -11.14 12.68
CA THR A 283 9.55 -10.39 11.48
C THR A 283 8.30 -9.55 11.75
N ILE A 284 8.40 -8.26 11.45
CA ILE A 284 7.26 -7.33 11.48
C ILE A 284 6.60 -7.35 10.10
N VAL A 285 5.29 -7.58 10.08
CA VAL A 285 4.51 -7.63 8.85
C VAL A 285 3.57 -6.43 8.79
N VAL A 286 3.76 -5.59 7.78
CA VAL A 286 2.87 -4.49 7.46
C VAL A 286 1.83 -4.98 6.44
N PRO A 287 0.55 -5.08 6.82
CA PRO A 287 -0.52 -5.43 5.88
C PRO A 287 -0.86 -4.23 5.01
N GLY A 288 -1.50 -4.45 3.87
CA GLY A 288 -2.13 -3.38 3.10
C GLY A 288 -3.28 -2.74 3.86
N HIS A 289 -4.06 -3.54 4.61
CA HIS A 289 -5.12 -3.03 5.50
C HIS A 289 -5.12 -3.68 6.88
N GLY A 290 -5.50 -2.90 7.89
CA GLY A 290 -5.52 -3.32 9.29
C GLY A 290 -4.26 -2.92 10.04
N GLU A 291 -4.18 -3.35 11.30
CA GLU A 291 -3.03 -3.05 12.16
C GLU A 291 -1.79 -3.84 11.74
N VAL A 292 -0.60 -3.26 11.92
CA VAL A 292 0.67 -3.98 11.79
C VAL A 292 0.68 -5.21 12.69
N THR A 293 1.29 -6.28 12.17
CA THR A 293 1.21 -7.62 12.75
C THR A 293 2.53 -8.36 12.56
N ASP A 294 2.47 -9.68 12.65
CA ASP A 294 3.59 -10.60 12.50
C ASP A 294 3.17 -11.78 11.60
N ILE A 295 3.94 -12.87 11.67
CA ILE A 295 3.69 -14.11 10.93
C ILE A 295 2.31 -14.72 11.19
N GLU A 296 1.69 -14.49 12.37
CA GLU A 296 0.36 -15.01 12.69
C GLU A 296 -0.74 -14.28 11.91
N GLY A 297 -0.53 -13.02 11.56
CA GLY A 297 -1.41 -12.28 10.65
C GLY A 297 -1.48 -12.94 9.27
N LEU A 298 -0.32 -13.30 8.70
CA LEU A 298 -0.23 -14.02 7.42
C LEU A 298 -0.91 -15.38 7.48
N LYS A 299 -0.66 -16.16 8.54
CA LYS A 299 -1.33 -17.45 8.76
C LYS A 299 -2.83 -17.29 8.94
N GLY A 300 -3.28 -16.21 9.56
CA GLY A 300 -4.70 -15.85 9.68
C GLY A 300 -5.36 -15.65 8.31
N GLN A 301 -4.69 -14.94 7.39
CA GLN A 301 -5.18 -14.73 6.03
C GLN A 301 -5.24 -16.04 5.22
N VAL A 302 -4.26 -16.93 5.39
CA VAL A 302 -4.29 -18.29 4.81
C VAL A 302 -5.52 -19.05 5.31
N ARG A 303 -5.72 -19.10 6.63
CA ARG A 303 -6.88 -19.77 7.24
C ARG A 303 -8.20 -19.18 6.74
N TYR A 304 -8.28 -17.85 6.56
CA TYR A 304 -9.47 -17.20 6.01
C TYR A 304 -9.86 -17.79 4.66
N PHE A 305 -8.92 -17.85 3.72
CA PHE A 305 -9.21 -18.37 2.38
C PHE A 305 -9.44 -19.87 2.37
N GLU A 306 -8.71 -20.66 3.17
CA GLU A 306 -8.96 -22.11 3.30
C GLU A 306 -10.38 -22.40 3.78
N ARG A 307 -10.80 -21.76 4.88
CA ARG A 307 -12.13 -21.96 5.48
C ARG A 307 -13.25 -21.41 4.59
N ALA A 308 -13.06 -20.25 3.96
CA ALA A 308 -14.03 -19.70 3.03
C ALA A 308 -14.21 -20.60 1.80
N ARG A 309 -13.11 -21.06 1.18
CA ARG A 309 -13.18 -21.95 0.01
C ARG A 309 -13.83 -23.28 0.33
N GLU A 310 -13.52 -23.87 1.49
CA GLU A 310 -14.14 -25.12 1.96
C GLU A 310 -15.65 -24.95 2.14
N ALA A 311 -16.09 -23.91 2.86
CA ALA A 311 -17.50 -23.66 3.12
C ALA A 311 -18.28 -23.35 1.83
N ILE A 312 -17.71 -22.54 0.94
CA ILE A 312 -18.33 -22.17 -0.33
C ILE A 312 -18.42 -23.37 -1.25
N LYS A 313 -17.38 -24.21 -1.31
CA LYS A 313 -17.42 -25.46 -2.06
C LYS A 313 -18.54 -26.37 -1.56
N ALA A 314 -18.68 -26.55 -0.26
CA ALA A 314 -19.75 -27.36 0.32
C ALA A 314 -21.14 -26.81 -0.02
N ALA A 315 -21.30 -25.48 -0.04
CA ALA A 315 -22.54 -24.82 -0.43
C ALA A 315 -22.86 -25.02 -1.93
N ILE A 316 -21.86 -24.93 -2.81
CA ILE A 316 -22.00 -25.24 -4.25
C ILE A 316 -22.45 -26.69 -4.44
N ASP A 317 -21.83 -27.64 -3.73
CA ASP A 317 -22.17 -29.06 -3.82
C ASP A 317 -23.62 -29.34 -3.35
N GLN A 318 -24.20 -28.45 -2.54
CA GLN A 318 -25.60 -28.47 -2.09
C GLN A 318 -26.56 -27.68 -2.98
N GLY A 319 -26.07 -27.06 -4.06
CA GLY A 319 -26.87 -26.25 -4.98
C GLY A 319 -27.24 -24.86 -4.45
N VAL A 320 -26.56 -24.36 -3.42
CA VAL A 320 -26.78 -23.00 -2.90
C VAL A 320 -26.32 -21.98 -3.94
N SER A 321 -27.13 -20.93 -4.13
CA SER A 321 -26.85 -19.91 -5.13
C SER A 321 -25.68 -19.00 -4.73
N ARG A 322 -25.06 -18.35 -5.73
CA ARG A 322 -24.02 -17.32 -5.53
C ARG A 322 -24.47 -16.21 -4.57
N ASP A 323 -25.71 -15.74 -4.71
CA ASP A 323 -26.27 -14.64 -3.91
C ASP A 323 -26.49 -15.04 -2.45
N GLU A 324 -26.83 -16.30 -2.19
CA GLU A 324 -26.94 -16.85 -0.83
C GLU A 324 -25.56 -17.08 -0.21
N VAL A 325 -24.61 -17.61 -0.99
CA VAL A 325 -23.21 -17.76 -0.58
C VAL A 325 -22.61 -16.41 -0.19
N ALA A 326 -22.81 -15.36 -1.01
CA ALA A 326 -22.32 -14.02 -0.73
C ALA A 326 -22.85 -13.46 0.62
N LYS A 327 -24.01 -13.92 1.09
CA LYS A 327 -24.61 -13.51 2.36
C LYS A 327 -24.17 -14.36 3.55
N THR A 328 -23.49 -15.49 3.33
CA THR A 328 -23.08 -16.43 4.38
C THR A 328 -22.00 -15.84 5.30
N GLU A 329 -22.17 -16.02 6.60
CA GLU A 329 -21.21 -15.62 7.62
C GLU A 329 -20.49 -16.83 8.20
N LEU A 330 -19.16 -16.73 8.31
CA LEU A 330 -18.36 -17.69 9.07
C LEU A 330 -18.08 -17.07 10.43
N GLU A 331 -18.55 -17.72 11.51
CA GLU A 331 -18.49 -17.16 12.87
C GLU A 331 -17.06 -16.75 13.27
N GLU A 332 -16.05 -17.50 12.84
CA GLU A 332 -14.63 -17.21 13.07
C GLU A 332 -14.18 -15.82 12.56
N PHE A 333 -14.80 -15.33 11.49
CA PHE A 333 -14.42 -14.07 10.83
C PHE A 333 -15.47 -12.97 10.99
N LYS A 334 -16.54 -13.21 11.75
CA LYS A 334 -17.65 -12.27 11.92
C LYS A 334 -17.22 -10.92 12.51
N ALA A 335 -16.18 -10.93 13.34
CA ALA A 335 -15.62 -9.73 13.96
C ALA A 335 -14.60 -9.00 13.08
N TYR A 336 -14.34 -9.45 11.84
CA TYR A 336 -13.41 -8.78 10.95
C TYR A 336 -13.98 -7.45 10.48
N ASP A 337 -13.11 -6.47 10.33
CA ASP A 337 -13.46 -5.16 9.80
C ASP A 337 -13.93 -5.25 8.34
N LYS A 338 -14.62 -4.20 7.89
CA LYS A 338 -15.15 -4.07 6.53
C LYS A 338 -16.07 -5.24 6.12
N PRO A 339 -17.12 -5.59 6.91
CA PRO A 339 -18.04 -6.69 6.58
C PRO A 339 -18.73 -6.53 5.22
N GLN A 340 -18.81 -5.32 4.68
CA GLN A 340 -19.32 -5.06 3.32
C GLN A 340 -18.47 -5.66 2.19
N LEU A 341 -17.20 -6.02 2.44
CA LEU A 341 -16.33 -6.69 1.45
C LEU A 341 -16.57 -8.20 1.40
N ARG A 342 -17.10 -8.80 2.48
CA ARG A 342 -17.36 -10.24 2.57
C ARG A 342 -18.22 -10.76 1.41
N PRO A 343 -19.37 -10.14 1.06
CA PRO A 343 -20.18 -10.62 -0.07
C PRO A 343 -19.45 -10.60 -1.40
N MET A 344 -18.60 -9.59 -1.63
CA MET A 344 -17.81 -9.48 -2.86
C MET A 344 -16.81 -10.63 -2.95
N THR A 345 -16.09 -10.89 -1.86
CA THR A 345 -15.06 -11.93 -1.82
C THR A 345 -15.66 -13.34 -1.85
N PHE A 346 -16.76 -13.59 -1.14
CA PHE A 346 -17.41 -14.90 -1.17
C PHE A 346 -18.04 -15.17 -2.53
N GLY A 347 -18.67 -14.16 -3.15
CA GLY A 347 -19.12 -14.23 -4.54
C GLY A 347 -17.98 -14.51 -5.51
N ALA A 348 -16.84 -13.83 -5.36
CA ALA A 348 -15.67 -14.05 -6.21
C ALA A 348 -15.06 -15.46 -6.06
N ILE A 349 -15.04 -16.03 -4.84
CA ILE A 349 -14.62 -17.42 -4.62
C ILE A 349 -15.62 -18.40 -5.24
N TYR A 350 -16.93 -18.14 -5.14
CA TYR A 350 -17.94 -18.94 -5.82
C TYR A 350 -17.73 -18.95 -7.34
N ASP A 351 -17.52 -17.76 -7.93
CA ASP A 351 -17.27 -17.59 -9.35
C ASP A 351 -16.00 -18.33 -9.78
N GLU A 352 -14.93 -18.25 -8.99
CA GLU A 352 -13.70 -19.01 -9.20
C GLU A 352 -13.94 -20.53 -9.19
N LEU A 353 -14.63 -21.06 -8.17
CA LEU A 353 -14.85 -22.49 -7.99
C LEU A 353 -15.81 -23.09 -9.02
N THR A 354 -16.73 -22.29 -9.55
CA THR A 354 -17.66 -22.69 -10.62
C THR A 354 -17.12 -22.45 -12.02
N GLY A 355 -15.94 -21.85 -12.16
CA GLY A 355 -15.31 -21.55 -13.45
C GLY A 355 -16.01 -20.42 -14.22
N MET A 356 -16.70 -19.51 -13.52
CA MET A 356 -17.32 -18.36 -14.14
C MET A 356 -16.25 -17.43 -14.76
N PRO A 357 -16.33 -17.11 -16.06
CA PRO A 357 -15.35 -16.27 -16.73
C PRO A 357 -15.32 -14.84 -16.17
N VAL A 358 -14.12 -14.26 -16.06
CA VAL A 358 -13.90 -12.90 -15.54
C VAL A 358 -14.61 -11.85 -16.39
N GLU A 359 -14.73 -12.09 -17.70
CA GLU A 359 -15.38 -11.20 -18.66
C GLU A 359 -16.90 -11.13 -18.45
N LYS A 360 -17.48 -12.14 -17.79
CA LYS A 360 -18.90 -12.17 -17.40
C LYS A 360 -19.16 -11.59 -16.02
N LEU A 361 -18.11 -11.20 -15.28
CA LEU A 361 -18.24 -10.51 -13.98
C LEU A 361 -18.68 -9.04 -14.11
N ALA A 362 -19.05 -8.62 -15.33
CA ALA A 362 -19.60 -7.32 -15.72
C ALA A 362 -19.73 -6.32 -14.56
N ALA A 363 -18.75 -5.40 -14.54
CA ALA A 363 -18.62 -4.18 -13.76
C ALA A 363 -19.72 -3.95 -12.71
N PRO A 364 -19.42 -3.94 -11.39
CA PRO A 364 -20.35 -3.35 -10.44
C PRO A 364 -20.60 -1.91 -10.92
N GLY A 365 -21.87 -1.63 -11.22
CA GLY A 365 -22.27 -0.39 -11.86
C GLY A 365 -21.86 0.83 -11.04
N LYS A 366 -21.41 1.84 -11.77
CA LYS A 366 -21.43 3.28 -11.47
C LYS A 366 -20.78 3.76 -10.17
#